data_AF-A0AAV9EBE6-F1
#
_entry.id   AF-A0AAV9EBE6-F1
#
_cell.length_a   1.000
_cell.length_b   1.000
_cell.length_c   1.000
_cell.angle_alpha   90.00
_cell.angle_beta   90.00
_cell.angle_gamma   90.00
#
_symmetry.space_group_name_H-M   'P 1'
#
loop_
_entity.id
_entity.type
_entity.pdbx_description
1 polymer ?
#
loop_
_entity_poly.entity_id
_entity_poly.type
_entity_poly.pdbx_seq_one_letter_code
_entity_poly.pdbx_strand_id
1 'polypeptide(L)'
;MGSGGAKESSDDGDGVSLGTMRLPANIDVDRFELLLFQWANSLCQGANLPLPTPLKVDRVKGGARLGFTTVGDDKADVSVYIDCLVFPATGDSDPMFRAIRNGSLKDNPPPGEPRIMRSLLQALQKSIQIART
;
A
#
# COMPACT_ATOMS: atom_id res chain seq x y z
N MET A 1 -8.35 -27.72 -33.27
CA MET A 1 -8.28 -27.90 -31.81
C MET A 1 -6.94 -27.33 -31.38
N GLY A 2 -6.79 -26.11 -30.87
CA GLY A 2 -7.60 -25.47 -29.84
C GLY A 2 -6.85 -25.51 -28.50
N SER A 3 -5.56 -25.16 -28.49
CA SER A 3 -4.78 -25.04 -27.25
C SER A 3 -4.70 -23.56 -26.90
N GLY A 4 -5.74 -23.09 -26.20
CA GLY A 4 -5.72 -21.81 -25.51
C GLY A 4 -4.67 -21.89 -24.41
N GLY A 5 -3.47 -21.41 -24.69
CA GLY A 5 -2.52 -21.06 -23.65
C GLY A 5 -3.17 -19.96 -22.81
N ALA A 6 -3.50 -20.30 -21.57
CA ALA A 6 -3.88 -19.32 -20.57
C ALA A 6 -2.80 -18.24 -20.57
N LYS A 7 -3.19 -17.03 -20.95
CA LYS A 7 -2.36 -15.85 -20.82
C LYS A 7 -2.30 -15.59 -19.32
N GLU A 8 -1.27 -16.11 -18.66
CA GLU A 8 -0.83 -15.62 -17.35
C GLU A 8 -0.33 -14.18 -17.54
N SER A 9 -1.26 -13.25 -17.72
CA SER A 9 -1.11 -11.91 -17.16
C SER A 9 -1.27 -12.10 -15.65
N SER A 10 -0.26 -11.87 -14.83
CA SER A 10 0.53 -10.65 -14.84
C SER A 10 1.95 -10.89 -14.32
N ASP A 11 2.92 -10.40 -15.08
CA ASP A 11 4.18 -9.91 -14.56
C ASP A 11 3.91 -8.62 -13.73
N ASP A 12 3.24 -8.78 -12.58
CA ASP A 12 3.16 -7.75 -11.52
C ASP A 12 4.40 -7.85 -10.60
N GLY A 13 5.55 -8.24 -11.16
CA GLY A 13 6.84 -8.35 -10.48
C GLY A 13 7.64 -7.05 -10.45
N ASP A 14 7.15 -5.98 -11.08
CA ASP A 14 7.96 -4.82 -11.48
C ASP A 14 7.56 -3.52 -10.74
N GLY A 15 6.95 -3.62 -9.56
CA GLY A 15 6.61 -2.46 -8.73
C GLY A 15 7.86 -1.81 -8.11
N VAL A 16 7.85 -0.48 -7.93
CA VAL A 16 8.96 0.23 -7.27
C VAL A 16 8.84 0.07 -5.75
N SER A 17 9.79 -0.63 -5.13
CA SER A 17 9.84 -0.81 -3.68
C SER A 17 10.14 0.52 -2.97
N LEU A 18 9.16 1.04 -2.24
CA LEU A 18 9.31 2.26 -1.43
C LEU A 18 9.86 1.98 -0.02
N GLY A 19 9.71 0.75 0.45
CA GLY A 19 10.25 0.34 1.75
C GLY A 19 9.75 -1.04 2.18
N THR A 20 10.55 -1.70 3.01
CA THR A 20 10.19 -2.97 3.65
C THR A 20 10.52 -2.91 5.13
N MET A 21 9.80 -3.70 5.94
CA MET A 21 10.05 -3.80 7.36
C MET A 21 9.71 -5.21 7.85
N ARG A 22 10.65 -5.87 8.53
CA ARG A 22 10.36 -7.10 9.26
C ARG A 22 9.51 -6.78 10.48
N LEU A 23 8.43 -7.53 10.66
CA LEU A 23 7.55 -7.41 11.80
C LEU A 23 7.97 -8.41 12.88
N PRO A 24 7.66 -8.15 14.16
CA PRO A 24 7.83 -9.15 15.21
C PRO A 24 7.06 -10.44 14.88
N ALA A 25 7.64 -11.60 15.19
CA ALA A 25 7.00 -12.90 14.97
C ALA A 25 5.66 -13.05 15.74
N ASN A 26 5.50 -12.33 16.85
CA ASN A 26 4.28 -12.33 17.68
C ASN A 26 3.26 -11.25 17.27
N ILE A 27 3.29 -10.78 16.02
CA ILE A 27 2.33 -9.79 15.56
C ILE A 27 1.01 -10.46 15.13
N ASP A 28 -0.11 -9.92 15.59
CA ASP A 28 -1.43 -10.23 15.06
C ASP A 28 -1.56 -9.57 13.68
N VAL A 29 -1.43 -10.39 12.64
CA VAL A 29 -1.43 -9.94 11.23
C VAL A 29 -2.77 -9.33 10.83
N ASP A 30 -3.89 -9.91 11.28
CA ASP A 30 -5.23 -9.43 10.94
C ASP A 30 -5.51 -8.07 11.60
N ARG A 31 -5.08 -7.91 12.86
CA ARG A 31 -5.17 -6.63 13.57
C ARG A 31 -4.25 -5.59 12.95
N PHE A 32 -3.04 -5.99 12.52
CA PHE A 32 -2.12 -5.09 11.83
C PHE A 32 -2.68 -4.62 10.47
N GLU A 33 -3.26 -5.52 9.68
CA GLU A 33 -3.96 -5.20 8.43
C GLU A 33 -5.06 -4.15 8.66
N LEU A 34 -5.89 -4.34 9.69
CA LEU A 34 -6.95 -3.41 10.02
C LEU A 34 -6.41 -2.02 10.37
N LEU A 35 -5.33 -1.95 11.15
CA LEU A 35 -4.68 -0.70 11.53
C LEU A 35 -4.07 0.04 10.33
N LEU A 36 -3.50 -0.68 9.36
CA LEU A 36 -3.03 -0.10 8.10
C LEU A 36 -4.17 0.56 7.33
N PHE A 37 -5.32 -0.13 7.22
CA PHE A 37 -6.48 0.43 6.53
C PHE A 37 -7.08 1.63 7.27
N GLN A 38 -7.13 1.61 8.60
CA GLN A 38 -7.57 2.75 9.41
C GLN A 38 -6.66 3.97 9.23
N TRP A 39 -5.33 3.77 9.23
CA TRP A 39 -4.39 4.83 8.92
C TRP A 39 -4.60 5.40 7.52
N ALA A 40 -4.75 4.54 6.50
CA ALA A 40 -4.96 4.98 5.14
C ALA A 40 -6.20 5.89 5.02
N ASN A 41 -7.33 5.49 5.61
CA ASN A 41 -8.55 6.30 5.63
C ASN A 41 -8.36 7.65 6.36
N SER A 42 -7.53 7.68 7.41
CA SER A 42 -7.24 8.93 8.13
C SER A 42 -6.53 9.98 7.26
N LEU A 43 -5.82 9.56 6.20
CA LEU A 43 -5.21 10.48 5.23
C LEU A 43 -6.26 11.24 4.41
N CYS A 44 -7.41 10.62 4.12
CA CYS A 44 -8.51 11.24 3.38
C CYS A 44 -9.40 12.11 4.28
N GLN A 45 -9.50 11.77 5.57
CA GLN A 45 -10.39 12.42 6.53
C GLN A 45 -9.71 13.55 7.33
N GLY A 46 -8.37 13.62 7.32
CA GLY A 46 -7.59 14.47 8.22
C GLY A 46 -6.84 15.61 7.50
N ALA A 47 -7.18 16.84 7.88
CA ALA A 47 -6.54 18.10 7.55
C ALA A 47 -5.03 18.24 7.91
N ASN A 48 -4.30 17.15 8.19
CA ASN A 48 -2.89 17.17 8.60
C ASN A 48 -1.88 16.93 7.48
N LEU A 49 -2.33 16.43 6.32
CA LEU A 49 -1.53 16.47 5.10
C LEU A 49 -2.35 17.20 4.04
N PRO A 50 -2.04 18.47 3.71
CA PRO A 50 -2.52 19.04 2.47
C PRO A 50 -1.87 18.23 1.34
N LEU A 51 -2.62 17.27 0.81
CA LEU A 51 -2.25 16.53 -0.37
C LEU A 51 -2.65 17.38 -1.58
N PRO A 52 -1.72 17.60 -2.52
CA PRO A 52 -2.00 18.37 -3.74
C PRO A 52 -2.95 17.66 -4.70
N THR A 53 -3.25 16.38 -4.46
CA THR A 53 -4.03 15.53 -5.34
C THR A 53 -4.97 14.67 -4.47
N PRO A 54 -6.23 14.46 -4.88
CA PRO A 54 -7.14 13.60 -4.13
C PRO A 54 -6.56 12.19 -4.02
N LEU A 55 -6.72 11.58 -2.85
CA LEU A 55 -6.28 10.23 -2.57
C LEU A 55 -7.50 9.33 -2.44
N LYS A 56 -7.53 8.25 -3.23
CA LYS A 56 -8.49 7.16 -3.07
C LYS A 56 -7.87 6.06 -2.22
N VAL A 57 -8.60 5.59 -1.23
CA VAL A 57 -8.18 4.48 -0.37
C VAL A 57 -9.06 3.28 -0.65
N ASP A 58 -8.44 2.18 -1.07
CA ASP A 58 -9.10 0.90 -1.31
C ASP A 58 -8.56 -0.15 -0.33
N ARG A 59 -9.44 -0.99 0.20
CA ARG A 59 -9.02 -2.16 0.99
C ARG A 59 -8.56 -3.25 0.02
N VAL A 60 -7.39 -3.82 0.27
CA VAL A 60 -6.83 -4.92 -0.52
C VAL A 60 -6.38 -6.03 0.42
N LYS A 61 -6.19 -7.24 -0.10
CA LYS A 61 -5.69 -8.37 0.69
C LYS A 61 -4.34 -7.99 1.31
N GLY A 62 -4.21 -8.12 2.63
CA GLY A 62 -2.99 -7.78 3.34
C GLY A 62 -2.83 -6.29 3.64
N GLY A 63 -3.78 -5.41 3.32
CA GLY A 63 -3.68 -4.01 3.79
C GLY A 63 -4.52 -3.01 3.02
N ALA A 64 -3.86 -1.95 2.55
CA ALA A 64 -4.51 -0.81 1.93
C ALA A 64 -3.76 -0.35 0.68
N ARG A 65 -4.53 0.10 -0.32
CA ARG A 65 -4.04 0.73 -1.54
C ARG A 65 -4.36 2.22 -1.51
N LEU A 66 -3.33 3.03 -1.76
CA LEU A 66 -3.42 4.48 -1.87
C LEU A 66 -3.33 4.87 -3.35
N GLY A 67 -4.47 5.14 -3.98
CA GLY A 67 -4.56 5.57 -5.38
C GLY A 67 -4.49 7.08 -5.52
N PHE A 68 -3.55 7.59 -6.32
CA PHE A 68 -3.44 9.01 -6.61
C PHE A 68 -4.23 9.30 -7.87
N THR A 69 -5.32 10.06 -7.74
CA THR A 69 -6.19 10.39 -8.88
C THR A 69 -5.72 11.70 -9.51
N THR A 70 -5.21 11.66 -10.74
CA THR A 70 -4.98 12.90 -11.49
C THR A 70 -6.31 13.40 -12.04
N VAL A 71 -6.66 14.65 -11.75
CA VAL A 71 -7.80 15.32 -12.40
C VAL A 71 -7.31 15.79 -13.77
N GLY A 72 -7.49 14.95 -14.79
CA GLY A 72 -7.35 15.32 -16.20
C GLY A 72 -8.71 15.72 -16.80
N ASP A 73 -8.69 16.33 -17.99
CA ASP A 73 -9.81 17.05 -18.61
C ASP A 73 -11.16 16.32 -18.68
N ASP A 74 -11.27 14.98 -18.55
CA ASP A 74 -12.60 14.31 -18.51
C ASP A 74 -12.64 12.91 -17.85
N LYS A 75 -11.55 12.40 -17.23
CA LYS A 75 -11.56 11.14 -16.48
C LYS A 75 -10.59 11.18 -15.29
N ALA A 76 -11.10 10.83 -14.11
CA ALA A 76 -10.24 10.48 -12.97
C ALA A 76 -9.60 9.12 -13.28
N ASP A 77 -8.32 9.14 -13.66
CA ASP A 77 -7.52 7.92 -13.82
C ASP A 77 -6.55 7.77 -12.65
N VAL A 78 -6.38 6.52 -12.18
CA VAL A 78 -5.40 6.17 -11.14
C VAL A 78 -4.19 5.58 -11.83
N SER A 79 -3.33 6.46 -12.32
CA SER A 79 -2.14 6.07 -13.06
C SER A 79 -1.00 5.59 -12.17
N VAL A 80 -1.06 5.90 -10.86
CA VAL A 80 -0.09 5.47 -9.85
C VAL A 80 -0.78 5.20 -8.51
N TYR A 81 -0.38 4.13 -7.84
CA TYR A 81 -0.87 3.79 -6.51
C TYR A 81 0.22 3.14 -5.67
N ILE A 82 0.08 3.25 -4.35
CA ILE A 82 0.98 2.61 -3.38
C ILE A 82 0.20 1.53 -2.64
N ASP A 83 0.70 0.30 -2.71
CA ASP A 83 0.22 -0.82 -1.91
C ASP A 83 1.02 -0.89 -0.61
N CYS A 84 0.33 -0.75 0.53
CA CYS A 84 0.87 -0.94 1.87
C CYS A 84 0.37 -2.29 2.40
N LEU A 85 1.21 -3.31 2.27
CA LEU A 85 0.82 -4.71 2.48
C LEU A 85 1.61 -5.36 3.61
N VAL A 86 0.93 -6.16 4.42
CA VAL A 86 1.53 -7.14 5.32
C VAL A 86 1.43 -8.53 4.70
N PHE A 87 2.54 -9.25 4.78
CA PHE A 87 2.66 -10.64 4.41
C PHE A 87 2.85 -11.46 5.70
N PRO A 88 2.03 -12.50 5.94
CA PRO A 88 2.21 -13.36 7.09
C PRO A 88 3.53 -14.15 6.99
N ALA A 89 3.98 -14.69 8.11
CA ALA A 89 5.09 -15.63 8.16
C ALA A 89 4.82 -16.84 7.25
N THR A 90 5.84 -17.29 6.50
CA THR A 90 5.79 -18.51 5.70
C THR A 90 6.95 -19.42 6.10
N GLY A 91 6.65 -20.60 6.67
CA GLY A 91 7.69 -21.49 7.20
C GLY A 91 8.49 -20.80 8.30
N ASP A 92 9.81 -20.70 8.11
CA ASP A 92 10.74 -20.09 9.08
C ASP A 92 10.93 -18.57 8.91
N SER A 93 10.16 -17.91 8.05
CA SER A 93 10.30 -16.45 7.84
C SER A 93 9.40 -15.64 8.77
N ASP A 94 9.90 -14.53 9.32
CA ASP A 94 9.08 -13.56 10.04
C ASP A 94 8.03 -12.88 9.12
N PRO A 95 6.89 -12.41 9.65
CA PRO A 95 5.96 -11.58 8.91
C PRO A 95 6.64 -10.29 8.44
N MET A 96 6.19 -9.74 7.30
CA MET A 96 6.86 -8.61 6.67
C MET A 96 5.86 -7.60 6.12
N PHE A 97 6.15 -6.32 6.36
CA PHE A 97 5.48 -5.21 5.70
C PHE A 97 6.25 -4.79 4.43
N ARG A 98 5.52 -4.42 3.37
CA ARG A 98 6.06 -3.82 2.15
C ARG A 98 5.19 -2.65 1.68
N ALA A 99 5.84 -1.56 1.30
CA ALA A 99 5.24 -0.47 0.55
C ALA A 99 5.75 -0.50 -0.89
N ILE A 100 4.86 -0.65 -1.86
CA ILE A 100 5.21 -0.85 -3.27
C ILE A 100 4.42 0.16 -4.11
N ARG A 101 5.11 0.94 -4.93
CA ARG A 101 4.49 1.82 -5.91
C ARG A 101 4.30 1.09 -7.23
N ASN A 102 3.06 1.08 -7.68
CA ASN A 102 2.56 0.33 -8.82
C ASN A 102 1.76 1.26 -9.75
N GLY A 103 1.33 0.72 -10.89
CA GLY A 103 0.59 1.44 -11.93
C GLY A 103 1.46 1.79 -13.14
N SER A 104 0.82 2.31 -14.19
CA SER A 104 1.48 2.67 -15.45
C SER A 104 2.50 3.80 -15.30
N LEU A 105 2.37 4.63 -14.27
CA LEU A 105 3.30 5.71 -13.92
C LEU A 105 4.09 5.42 -12.64
N LYS A 106 4.33 4.15 -12.29
CA LYS A 106 5.10 3.76 -11.10
C LYS A 106 6.51 4.35 -11.01
N ASP A 107 7.13 4.75 -12.13
CA ASP A 107 8.45 5.38 -12.12
C ASP A 107 8.40 6.89 -11.84
N ASN A 108 7.19 7.47 -11.83
CA ASN A 108 6.94 8.88 -11.55
C ASN A 108 6.30 9.03 -10.15
N PRO A 109 7.07 9.44 -9.12
CA PRO A 109 6.54 9.60 -7.77
C PRO A 109 5.37 10.61 -7.75
N PRO A 110 4.21 10.26 -7.21
CA PRO A 110 3.10 11.19 -7.13
C PRO A 110 3.39 12.32 -6.13
N PRO A 111 2.81 13.51 -6.36
CA PRO A 111 2.89 14.62 -5.43
C PRO A 111 2.42 14.22 -4.02
N GLY A 112 3.22 14.53 -3.00
CA GLY A 112 2.90 14.22 -1.61
C GLY A 112 3.39 12.85 -1.12
N GLU A 113 3.94 11.99 -1.99
CA GLU A 113 4.51 10.70 -1.59
C GLU A 113 5.48 10.82 -0.39
N PRO A 114 6.47 11.75 -0.35
CA PRO A 114 7.38 11.84 0.79
C PRO A 114 6.67 12.11 2.13
N ARG A 115 5.56 12.84 2.09
CA ARG A 115 4.76 13.15 3.28
C ARG A 115 3.94 11.94 3.72
N ILE A 116 3.34 11.23 2.77
CA ILE A 116 2.61 9.98 3.02
C ILE A 116 3.56 8.93 3.60
N MET A 117 4.75 8.75 3.02
CA MET A 117 5.76 7.81 3.53
C MET A 117 6.20 8.16 4.95
N ARG A 118 6.33 9.45 5.28
CA ARG A 118 6.63 9.87 6.66
C ARG A 118 5.50 9.54 7.64
N SER A 119 4.25 9.77 7.23
CA SER A 119 3.07 9.40 8.02
C SER A 119 2.98 7.88 8.20
N LEU A 120 3.24 7.12 7.13
CA LEU A 120 3.27 5.66 7.14
C LEU A 120 4.26 5.13 8.17
N LEU A 121 5.49 5.65 8.20
CA LEU A 121 6.50 5.21 9.18
C LEU A 121 6.02 5.38 10.64
N GLN A 122 5.36 6.50 10.96
CA GLN A 122 4.80 6.73 12.29
C GLN A 122 3.63 5.78 12.59
N ALA A 123 2.76 5.56 11.60
CA ALA A 123 1.64 4.65 11.71
C ALA A 123 2.10 3.19 11.90
N LEU A 124 3.14 2.77 11.19
CA LEU A 124 3.74 1.45 11.30
C LEU A 124 4.28 1.20 12.71
N GLN A 125 5.05 2.14 13.26
CA GLN A 125 5.58 2.05 14.63
C GLN A 125 4.45 1.88 15.65
N LYS A 126 3.41 2.70 15.55
CA LYS A 126 2.24 2.63 16.44
C LYS A 126 1.46 1.33 16.24
N SER A 127 1.28 0.89 15.00
CA SER A 127 0.53 -0.32 14.67
C SER A 127 1.22 -1.58 15.19
N ILE A 128 2.55 -1.64 15.12
CA ILE A 128 3.34 -2.72 15.75
C ILE A 128 3.07 -2.76 17.25
N GLN A 129 3.11 -1.61 17.94
CA GLN A 129 2.87 -1.58 19.40
C GLN A 129 1.47 -2.08 19.77
N ILE A 130 0.46 -1.76 18.96
CA ILE A 130 -0.94 -2.15 19.21
C ILE A 130 -1.22 -3.61 18.84
N ALA A 131 -0.59 -4.12 17.78
CA ALA A 131 -0.88 -5.44 17.21
C ALA A 131 -0.01 -6.57 17.78
N ARG A 132 0.93 -6.29 18.69
CA ARG A 132 1.67 -7.35 19.38
C ARG A 132 0.78 -8.09 20.37
N THR A 133 0.89 -9.42 20.36
CA THR A 133 0.22 -10.34 21.30
C THR A 133 1.19 -10.88 22.33
#